data_AF-A0A965JHL0-F1
#
_entry.id   AF-A0A965JHL0-F1
#
_cell.length_a   1.000
_cell.length_b   1.000
_cell.length_c   1.000
_cell.angle_alpha   90.00
_cell.angle_beta   90.00
_cell.angle_gamma   90.00
#
_symmetry.space_group_name_H-M   'P 1'
#
loop_
_entity.id
_entity.type
_entity.pdbx_description
1 polymer ?
#
loop_
_entity_poly.entity_id
_entity_poly.type
_entity_poly.pdbx_seq_one_letter_code
_entity_poly.pdbx_strand_id
1 'polypeptide(L)'
;MSAPLPYPALHASHAGIWIATANGETRRVSRGDAIALAAETPVILLNAPLVAARLGYGDLSGLDLLELFAFLHPARFMVPTVKGLIRALTLSPLPFRG
;
A
#
# COMPACT_ATOMS: atom_id res chain seq x y z
N MET A 1 -7.87 9.62 19.60
CA MET A 1 -7.13 9.40 18.34
C MET A 1 -6.79 7.91 18.29
N SER A 2 -7.08 7.21 17.20
CA SER A 2 -6.71 5.79 17.08
C SER A 2 -5.19 5.67 17.00
N ALA A 3 -4.59 4.69 17.69
CA ALA A 3 -3.17 4.43 17.58
C ALA A 3 -2.80 4.08 16.12
N PRO A 4 -1.66 4.54 15.60
CA PRO A 4 -1.21 4.17 14.27
C PRO A 4 -1.00 2.65 14.21
N LEU A 5 -1.41 2.04 13.10
CA LEU A 5 -1.13 0.63 12.86
C LEU A 5 0.39 0.42 12.83
N PRO A 6 0.93 -0.63 13.45
CA PRO A 6 2.37 -0.87 13.51
C PRO A 6 2.96 -1.39 12.17
N TYR A 7 2.15 -1.45 11.12
CA TYR A 7 2.51 -2.05 9.84
C TYR A 7 3.00 -1.00 8.85
N PRO A 8 4.12 -1.26 8.14
CA PRO A 8 4.57 -0.37 7.08
C PRO A 8 3.68 -0.48 5.85
N ALA A 9 3.55 0.59 5.07
CA ALA A 9 2.96 0.56 3.74
C ALA A 9 4.04 0.35 2.68
N LEU A 10 3.79 -0.53 1.71
CA LEU A 10 4.72 -0.83 0.61
C LEU A 10 4.10 -0.43 -0.73
N HIS A 11 4.86 0.34 -1.52
CA HIS A 11 4.46 0.75 -2.86
C HIS A 11 5.55 0.40 -3.87
N ALA A 12 5.18 -0.31 -4.93
CA ALA A 12 6.07 -0.64 -6.04
C ALA A 12 5.51 -0.10 -7.37
N SER A 13 6.34 0.63 -8.11
CA SER A 13 6.00 1.17 -9.43
C SER A 13 7.19 1.06 -10.39
N HIS A 14 7.04 1.55 -11.62
CA HIS A 14 8.16 1.65 -12.56
C HIS A 14 9.25 2.63 -12.08
N ALA A 15 8.89 3.63 -11.27
CA ALA A 15 9.84 4.65 -10.82
C ALA A 15 10.72 4.17 -9.65
N GLY A 16 10.31 3.10 -8.97
CA GLY A 16 11.01 2.57 -7.80
C GLY A 16 10.07 1.86 -6.81
N ILE A 17 10.62 1.55 -5.65
CA ILE A 17 9.93 0.88 -4.56
C ILE A 17 10.14 1.70 -3.30
N TRP A 18 9.08 1.98 -2.57
CA TRP A 18 9.10 2.78 -1.36
C TRP A 18 8.38 2.06 -0.23
N ILE A 19 8.89 2.27 0.98
CA ILE A 19 8.19 1.92 2.20
C ILE A 19 7.87 3.18 2.98
N ALA A 20 6.70 3.19 3.62
CA ALA A 20 6.36 4.16 4.64
C ALA A 20 6.16 3.43 5.97
N THR A 21 6.95 3.76 6.98
CA THR A 21 6.89 3.14 8.31
C THR A 21 5.81 3.81 9.18
N ALA A 22 5.38 3.13 10.25
CA ALA A 22 4.33 3.61 11.15
C ALA A 22 4.68 4.95 11.85
N ASN A 23 5.97 5.30 11.95
CA ASN A 23 6.45 6.59 12.47
C ASN A 23 6.40 7.73 11.43
N GLY A 24 5.92 7.47 10.20
CA GLY A 24 5.76 8.46 9.14
C GLY A 24 6.98 8.68 8.26
N GLU A 25 8.08 7.95 8.47
CA GLU A 25 9.23 7.99 7.57
C GLU A 25 8.90 7.28 6.25
N THR A 26 9.24 7.89 5.12
CA THR A 26 9.11 7.29 3.79
C THR A 26 10.48 7.23 3.13
N ARG A 27 10.87 6.04 2.66
CA ARG A 27 12.17 5.85 2.01
C ARG A 27 12.09 4.91 0.83
N ARG A 28 12.96 5.13 -0.16
CA ARG A 28 13.16 4.20 -1.28
C ARG A 28 13.91 2.97 -0.78
N VAL A 29 13.57 1.80 -1.33
CA VAL A 29 14.19 0.52 -0.98
C VAL A 29 14.57 -0.27 -2.22
N SER A 30 15.46 -1.26 -2.05
CA SER A 30 15.71 -2.23 -3.11
C SER A 30 14.55 -3.23 -3.22
N ARG A 31 14.50 -3.98 -4.33
CA ARG A 31 13.55 -5.08 -4.49
C ARG A 31 13.76 -6.17 -3.42
N GLY A 32 15.02 -6.49 -3.10
CA GLY A 32 15.35 -7.49 -2.08
C GLY A 32 14.86 -7.09 -0.70
N ASP A 33 15.08 -5.83 -0.31
CA ASP A 33 14.61 -5.31 0.99
C ASP A 33 13.08 -5.32 1.09
N ALA A 34 12.39 -4.98 0.00
CA ALA A 34 10.93 -5.00 -0.03
C ALA A 34 10.36 -6.41 0.14
N ILE A 35 10.97 -7.40 -0.52
CA ILE A 35 10.58 -8.82 -0.40
C ILE A 35 10.88 -9.32 1.01
N ALA A 36 12.07 -9.03 1.54
CA ALA A 36 12.44 -9.43 2.90
C ALA A 36 11.50 -8.83 3.94
N LEU A 37 11.16 -7.53 3.81
CA LEU A 37 10.20 -6.87 4.71
C LEU A 37 8.83 -7.54 4.67
N ALA A 38 8.31 -7.82 3.47
CA ALA A 38 6.97 -8.41 3.31
C ALA A 38 6.90 -9.88 3.75
N ALA A 39 8.03 -10.60 3.78
CA ALA A 39 8.10 -11.95 4.29
C ALA A 39 8.06 -12.01 5.84
N GLU A 40 8.62 -11.01 6.52
CA GLU A 40 8.76 -10.99 7.98
C GLU A 40 7.61 -10.26 8.69
N THR A 41 6.98 -9.29 8.04
CA THR A 41 5.98 -8.42 8.68
C THR A 41 4.82 -8.13 7.73
N PRO A 42 3.56 -8.17 8.19
CA PRO A 42 2.43 -7.75 7.38
C PRO A 42 2.62 -6.32 6.86
N VAL A 43 2.49 -6.13 5.55
CA VAL A 43 2.59 -4.83 4.88
C VAL A 43 1.21 -4.34 4.46
N ILE A 44 0.97 -3.04 4.59
CA ILE A 44 -0.21 -2.39 4.00
C ILE A 44 0.05 -2.19 2.51
N LEU A 45 -0.88 -2.65 1.69
CA LEU A 45 -0.78 -2.64 0.24
C LEU A 45 -2.01 -1.97 -0.38
N LEU A 46 -1.86 -1.50 -1.61
CA LEU A 46 -2.98 -1.17 -2.47
C LEU A 46 -2.78 -1.97 -3.75
N ASN A 47 -3.61 -2.99 -3.95
CA ASN A 47 -3.48 -3.98 -5.03
C ASN A 47 -2.21 -4.85 -4.87
N ALA A 48 -2.26 -5.80 -3.94
CA ALA A 48 -1.21 -6.77 -3.65
C ALA A 48 -0.78 -7.56 -4.91
N PRO A 49 -1.68 -8.04 -5.79
CA PRO A 49 -1.27 -8.68 -7.05
C PRO A 49 -0.41 -7.78 -7.95
N LEU A 50 -0.77 -6.49 -8.06
CA LEU A 50 0.03 -5.52 -8.84
C LEU A 50 1.41 -5.30 -8.19
N VAL A 51 1.47 -5.19 -6.87
CA VAL A 51 2.74 -5.03 -6.15
C VAL A 51 3.61 -6.28 -6.31
N ALA A 52 3.04 -7.49 -6.17
CA ALA A 52 3.73 -8.76 -6.39
C ALA A 52 4.35 -8.83 -7.80
N ALA A 53 3.56 -8.53 -8.83
CA ALA A 53 4.02 -8.48 -10.21
C ALA A 53 5.17 -7.48 -10.41
N ARG A 54 5.12 -6.31 -9.77
CA ARG A 54 6.20 -5.30 -9.82
C ARG A 54 7.49 -5.79 -9.15
N LEU A 55 7.35 -6.53 -8.05
CA LEU A 55 8.46 -7.16 -7.35
C LEU A 55 8.97 -8.43 -8.04
N GLY A 56 8.27 -8.93 -9.07
CA GLY A 56 8.62 -10.21 -9.72
C GLY A 56 8.47 -11.38 -8.75
N TYR A 57 7.51 -11.27 -7.83
CA TYR A 57 7.23 -12.23 -6.78
C TYR A 57 5.89 -12.91 -7.11
N GLY A 58 5.80 -14.23 -6.88
CA GLY A 58 4.67 -15.04 -7.38
C GLY A 58 3.33 -14.69 -6.72
N ASP A 59 3.34 -14.51 -5.41
CA ASP A 59 2.20 -14.03 -4.64
C ASP A 59 2.70 -13.26 -3.42
N LEU A 60 2.05 -12.14 -3.10
CA LEU A 60 2.40 -11.28 -1.99
C LEU A 60 1.20 -11.17 -1.06
N SER A 61 1.31 -11.74 0.13
CA SER A 61 0.29 -11.58 1.18
C SER A 61 0.50 -10.25 1.92
N GLY A 62 -0.58 -9.57 2.26
CA GLY A 62 -0.55 -8.31 2.99
C GLY A 62 -1.94 -7.77 3.30
N LEU A 63 -1.98 -6.63 3.98
CA LEU A 63 -3.22 -5.93 4.30
C LEU A 63 -3.61 -5.05 3.11
N ASP A 64 -4.44 -5.57 2.20
CA ASP A 64 -4.83 -4.84 0.99
C ASP A 64 -6.00 -3.89 1.24
N LEU A 65 -5.77 -2.60 0.95
CA LEU A 65 -6.78 -1.55 1.08
C LEU A 65 -7.96 -1.69 0.10
N LEU A 66 -7.77 -2.33 -1.06
CA LEU A 66 -8.86 -2.59 -2.01
C LEU A 66 -9.77 -3.71 -1.50
N GLU A 67 -9.21 -4.75 -0.90
CA GLU A 67 -9.99 -5.81 -0.25
C GLU A 67 -10.75 -5.24 0.95
N LEU A 68 -10.08 -4.44 1.80
CA LEU A 68 -10.72 -3.77 2.91
C LEU A 68 -11.86 -2.84 2.45
N PHE A 69 -11.64 -2.08 1.38
CA PHE A 69 -12.69 -1.22 0.83
C PHE A 69 -13.87 -2.04 0.33
N ALA A 70 -13.64 -3.13 -0.41
CA ALA A 70 -14.70 -4.00 -0.92
C ALA A 70 -15.51 -4.64 0.23
N PHE A 71 -14.83 -5.01 1.32
CA PHE A 71 -15.47 -5.55 2.52
C PHE A 71 -16.34 -4.52 3.24
N LEU A 72 -15.83 -3.30 3.45
CA LEU A 72 -16.53 -2.24 4.18
C LEU A 72 -17.61 -1.52 3.35
N HIS A 73 -17.47 -1.50 2.03
CA HIS A 73 -18.35 -0.78 1.11
C HIS A 73 -18.91 -1.71 0.03
N PRO A 74 -19.76 -2.67 0.41
CA PRO A 74 -20.32 -3.63 -0.53
C PRO A 74 -21.10 -2.92 -1.64
N ALA A 75 -20.95 -3.42 -2.87
CA ALA A 75 -21.60 -2.90 -4.07
C ALA A 75 -21.33 -1.41 -4.40
N ARG A 76 -20.26 -0.82 -3.85
CA ARG A 76 -19.87 0.56 -4.16
C ARG A 76 -18.78 0.60 -5.23
N PHE A 77 -19.04 1.33 -6.31
CA PHE A 77 -18.04 1.53 -7.36
C PHE A 77 -16.89 2.44 -6.91
N MET A 78 -15.67 2.06 -7.26
CA MET A 78 -14.46 2.88 -7.12
C MET A 78 -13.49 2.54 -8.27
N VAL A 79 -12.65 3.50 -8.65
CA VAL A 79 -11.48 3.19 -9.49
C VAL A 79 -10.38 2.62 -8.57
N PRO A 80 -9.83 1.41 -8.79
CA PRO A 80 -8.89 0.73 -7.89
C PRO A 80 -7.46 1.31 -7.98
N THR A 81 -7.35 2.60 -7.72
CA THR A 81 -6.11 3.38 -7.76
C THR A 81 -6.03 4.23 -6.50
N VAL A 82 -4.84 4.71 -6.15
CA VAL A 82 -4.66 5.66 -5.04
C VAL A 82 -5.61 6.86 -5.17
N LYS A 83 -5.69 7.47 -6.36
CA LYS A 83 -6.60 8.61 -6.61
C LYS A 83 -8.07 8.22 -6.47
N GLY A 84 -8.45 7.04 -6.92
CA GLY A 84 -9.82 6.54 -6.80
C GLY A 84 -10.21 6.26 -5.35
N LEU A 85 -9.31 5.67 -4.56
CA LEU A 85 -9.51 5.44 -3.12
C LEU A 85 -9.64 6.76 -2.35
N ILE A 86 -8.75 7.72 -2.60
CA ILE A 86 -8.84 9.07 -2.01
C ILE A 86 -10.21 9.70 -2.29
N ARG A 87 -10.66 9.67 -3.55
CA ARG A 87 -11.98 10.20 -3.96
C ARG A 87 -13.14 9.46 -3.29
N ALA A 88 -13.09 8.14 -3.23
CA ALA A 88 -14.15 7.33 -2.63
C ALA A 88 -14.28 7.54 -1.11
N LEU A 89 -13.15 7.81 -0.44
CA LEU A 89 -13.06 7.92 1.01
C LEU A 89 -13.10 9.35 1.56
N THR A 90 -13.33 10.38 0.75
CA THR A 90 -13.38 11.74 1.32
C THR A 90 -12.07 12.50 1.38
N LEU A 91 -10.96 11.82 1.09
CA LEU A 91 -9.66 12.16 1.65
C LEU A 91 -9.03 13.35 0.92
N SER A 92 -8.37 14.21 1.67
CA SER A 92 -7.48 15.21 1.08
C SER A 92 -6.15 14.53 0.71
N PRO A 93 -5.66 14.67 -0.54
CA PRO A 93 -4.33 14.21 -0.86
C PRO A 93 -3.32 14.95 0.02
N LEU A 94 -2.30 14.22 0.48
CA LEU A 94 -1.18 14.86 1.16
C LEU A 94 -0.46 15.79 0.18
N PRO A 95 0.04 16.95 0.65
CA PRO A 95 0.90 17.79 -0.17
C PRO A 95 2.11 16.97 -0.63
N PHE A 96 2.47 17.10 -1.90
CA PHE A 96 3.65 16.45 -2.47
C PHE A 96 4.89 16.92 -1.69
N ARG A 97 5.63 15.98 -1.09
CA ARG A 97 6.87 16.23 -0.35
C ARG A 97 8.06 15.63 -1.10
N GLY A 98 8.37 16.16 -2.28
CA GLY A 98 9.59 15.85 -3.03
C GLY A 98 9.56 14.53 -3.81
#